data_AF-A0A4V6A5S6-F1
#
_entry.id   AF-A0A4V6A5S6-F1
#
_cell.length_a   1.000
_cell.length_b   1.000
_cell.length_c   1.000
_cell.angle_alpha   90.00
_cell.angle_beta   90.00
_cell.angle_gamma   90.00
#
_symmetry.space_group_name_H-M   'P 1'
#
loop_
_entity.id
_entity.type
_entity.pdbx_description
1 polymer ?
#
loop_
_entity_poly.entity_id
_entity_poly.type
_entity_poly.pdbx_seq_one_letter_code
_entity_poly.pdbx_strand_id
1 'polypeptide(L)'
;MERYYREELKEGIVDGSIYDTAQHFFATKFNDQWEHDVVWGTMPDGTKGITKFRFLVGMRGISRTSQQQETTFLMRDVAARYPDYNVTTFMPLWLFTDQYALVIPNTIQNIVIALAVMIAIAIALIPQPLCAFWVAFAIGSIDVGVIGFMTLWSVNLDAISMITIIMSIGFSVDYAAHITYGYVSAKETTPGGRIASALGHLGWPLTQGALSTIIAVGVLANVPSYMIQTFFKTVFLAIVIGVIHGLIFLPVVLSVFVRGSCILGDVSLSDSKIVNSK
;
A
#
# COMPACT_ATOMS: atom_id res chain seq x y z
N MET A 1 -22.57 -35.00 11.78
CA MET A 1 -23.26 -36.31 11.79
C MET A 1 -23.03 -37.06 13.10
N GLU A 2 -21.80 -37.18 13.59
CA GLU A 2 -21.50 -37.85 14.87
C GLU A 2 -22.22 -37.25 16.09
N ARG A 3 -22.30 -35.91 16.17
CA ARG A 3 -23.03 -35.21 17.23
C ARG A 3 -24.54 -35.50 17.22
N TYR A 4 -25.16 -35.66 16.04
CA TYR A 4 -26.58 -36.01 15.90
C TYR A 4 -26.86 -37.44 16.40
N TYR A 5 -26.00 -38.40 16.05
CA TYR A 5 -26.12 -39.78 16.54
C TYR A 5 -25.91 -39.89 18.06
N ARG A 6 -24.95 -39.14 18.58
CA ARG A 6 -24.58 -39.18 20.00
C ARG A 6 -25.56 -38.41 20.91
N GLU A 7 -26.04 -37.24 20.47
CA GLU A 7 -26.92 -36.37 21.27
C GLU A 7 -28.42 -36.65 21.05
N GLU A 8 -28.88 -36.95 19.82
CA GLU A 8 -30.30 -37.18 19.54
C GLU A 8 -30.69 -38.67 19.57
N LEU A 9 -29.86 -39.56 19.01
CA LEU A 9 -30.18 -40.99 18.89
C LEU A 9 -29.66 -41.84 20.06
N LYS A 10 -28.79 -41.30 20.93
CA LYS A 10 -28.14 -42.00 22.06
C LYS A 10 -27.49 -43.33 21.67
N GLU A 11 -27.09 -43.47 20.42
CA GLU A 11 -26.33 -44.62 19.91
C GLU A 11 -24.87 -44.18 19.71
N GLY A 12 -23.93 -44.99 20.21
CA GLY A 12 -22.54 -44.86 19.81
C GLY A 12 -22.41 -45.29 18.35
N ILE A 13 -21.62 -44.59 17.54
CA ILE A 13 -21.21 -45.11 16.24
C ILE A 13 -20.29 -46.30 16.55
N VAL A 14 -20.84 -47.50 16.54
CA VAL A 14 -20.13 -48.71 16.98
C VAL A 14 -19.25 -49.30 15.87
N ASP A 15 -19.36 -48.88 14.61
CA ASP A 15 -18.91 -49.81 13.57
C ASP A 15 -18.28 -49.15 12.34
N GLY A 16 -17.09 -49.64 11.98
CA GLY A 16 -16.38 -49.30 10.74
C GLY A 16 -17.17 -49.65 9.47
N SER A 17 -18.27 -50.38 9.62
CA SER A 17 -19.24 -50.71 8.56
C SER A 17 -19.87 -49.48 7.87
N ILE A 18 -19.83 -48.30 8.50
CA ILE A 18 -20.24 -47.06 7.83
C ILE A 18 -19.31 -46.71 6.66
N TYR A 19 -18.00 -46.95 6.80
CA TYR A 19 -17.03 -46.70 5.74
C TYR A 19 -17.16 -47.74 4.62
N ASP A 20 -17.45 -49.00 4.96
CA ASP A 20 -17.74 -50.05 3.97
C ASP A 20 -19.02 -49.73 3.17
N THR A 21 -20.08 -49.32 3.87
CA THR A 21 -21.35 -48.92 3.24
C THR A 21 -21.16 -47.69 2.35
N ALA A 22 -20.40 -46.69 2.83
CA ALA A 22 -20.06 -45.52 2.04
C ALA A 22 -19.22 -45.87 0.81
N GLN A 23 -18.26 -46.80 0.93
CA GLN A 23 -17.45 -47.25 -0.20
C GLN A 23 -18.31 -47.91 -1.27
N HIS A 24 -19.28 -48.77 -0.88
CA HIS A 24 -20.24 -49.34 -1.81
C HIS A 24 -21.16 -48.29 -2.46
N PHE A 25 -21.60 -47.28 -1.69
CA PHE A 25 -22.40 -46.18 -2.20
C PHE A 25 -21.65 -45.38 -3.27
N PHE A 26 -20.40 -44.98 -3.00
CA PHE A 26 -19.59 -44.21 -3.95
C PHE A 26 -19.08 -45.03 -5.14
N ALA A 27 -18.99 -46.37 -5.03
CA ALA A 27 -18.63 -47.27 -6.14
C ALA A 27 -19.79 -47.57 -7.11
N THR A 28 -21.00 -47.11 -6.82
CA THR A 28 -22.17 -47.32 -7.69
C THR A 28 -22.13 -46.34 -8.86
N LYS A 29 -22.33 -46.84 -10.10
CA LYS A 29 -22.30 -46.05 -11.36
C LYS A 29 -23.14 -44.76 -11.36
N PHE A 30 -24.19 -44.69 -10.55
CA PHE A 30 -25.03 -43.50 -10.42
C PHE A 30 -24.31 -42.34 -9.70
N ASN A 31 -23.28 -42.65 -8.91
CA ASN A 31 -22.58 -41.75 -8.00
C ASN A 31 -21.17 -41.39 -8.46
N ASP A 32 -20.77 -41.78 -9.68
CA ASP A 32 -19.46 -41.47 -10.28
C ASP A 32 -19.12 -39.97 -10.24
N GLN A 33 -20.13 -39.09 -10.21
CA GLN A 33 -19.95 -37.64 -10.07
C GLN A 33 -19.19 -37.22 -8.80
N TRP A 34 -19.23 -38.02 -7.73
CA TRP A 34 -18.57 -37.74 -6.45
C TRP A 34 -17.27 -38.51 -6.26
N GLU A 35 -16.86 -39.32 -7.25
CA GLU A 35 -15.63 -40.14 -7.16
C GLU A 35 -14.40 -39.28 -6.86
N HIS A 36 -14.33 -38.08 -7.45
CA HIS A 36 -13.24 -37.13 -7.24
C HIS A 36 -13.45 -36.21 -6.02
N ASP A 37 -14.61 -36.26 -5.38
CA ASP A 37 -14.95 -35.43 -4.23
C ASP A 37 -14.54 -36.06 -2.90
N VAL A 38 -14.31 -37.37 -2.88
CA VAL A 38 -13.99 -38.17 -1.68
C VAL A 38 -12.69 -38.92 -1.89
N VAL A 39 -11.74 -38.74 -0.97
CA VAL A 39 -10.43 -39.42 -0.99
C VAL A 39 -10.37 -40.42 0.16
N TRP A 40 -10.28 -41.69 -0.22
CA TRP A 40 -10.10 -42.81 0.70
C TRP A 40 -8.64 -42.98 1.09
N GLY A 41 -8.39 -43.33 2.35
CA GLY A 41 -7.05 -43.63 2.85
C GLY A 41 -7.10 -44.35 4.20
N THR A 42 -5.92 -44.59 4.77
CA THR A 42 -5.81 -45.27 6.07
C THR A 42 -5.76 -44.22 7.19
N MET A 43 -6.63 -44.38 8.17
CA MET A 43 -6.67 -43.54 9.37
C MET A 43 -5.51 -43.90 10.33
N PRO A 44 -5.17 -43.04 11.30
CA PRO A 44 -4.09 -43.30 12.26
C PRO A 44 -4.26 -44.58 13.10
N ASP A 45 -5.49 -45.08 13.21
CA ASP A 45 -5.88 -46.32 13.89
C ASP A 45 -5.71 -47.58 13.02
N GLY A 46 -5.25 -47.45 11.76
CA GLY A 46 -5.07 -48.54 10.82
C GLY A 46 -6.33 -48.95 10.06
N THR A 47 -7.47 -48.31 10.31
CA THR A 47 -8.72 -48.57 9.58
C THR A 47 -8.75 -47.83 8.24
N LYS A 48 -9.46 -48.39 7.25
CA LYS A 48 -9.71 -47.69 5.99
C LYS A 48 -10.89 -46.74 6.17
N GLY A 49 -10.73 -45.50 5.76
CA GLY A 49 -11.77 -44.50 5.87
C GLY A 49 -11.56 -43.31 4.93
N ILE A 50 -12.40 -42.29 5.08
CA ILE A 50 -12.33 -41.07 4.28
C ILE A 50 -11.30 -40.13 4.92
N THR A 51 -10.27 -39.77 4.16
CA THR A 51 -9.20 -38.86 4.63
C THR A 51 -9.48 -37.40 4.28
N LYS A 52 -10.06 -37.16 3.10
CA LYS A 52 -10.43 -35.84 2.62
C LYS A 52 -11.73 -35.93 1.85
N PHE A 53 -12.57 -34.92 1.98
CA PHE A 53 -13.75 -34.76 1.14
C PHE A 53 -13.94 -33.27 0.85
N ARG A 54 -14.63 -32.96 -0.24
CA ARG A 54 -15.09 -31.60 -0.54
C ARG A 54 -16.60 -31.55 -0.65
N PHE A 55 -17.18 -30.41 -0.29
CA PHE A 55 -18.57 -30.11 -0.54
C PHE A 55 -18.65 -28.82 -1.34
N LEU A 56 -19.56 -28.78 -2.31
CA LEU A 56 -19.75 -27.63 -3.19
C LEU A 56 -20.91 -26.79 -2.68
N VAL A 57 -20.67 -25.49 -2.48
CA VAL A 57 -21.70 -24.54 -2.07
C VAL A 57 -21.91 -23.53 -3.20
N GLY A 58 -23.12 -23.51 -3.76
CA GLY A 58 -23.51 -22.50 -4.74
C GLY A 58 -23.77 -21.16 -4.06
N MET A 59 -23.02 -20.13 -4.44
CA MET A 59 -23.20 -18.76 -3.95
C MET A 59 -23.99 -17.93 -4.97
N ARG A 60 -24.90 -17.07 -4.50
CA ARG A 60 -25.68 -16.16 -5.35
C ARG A 60 -25.45 -14.72 -4.90
N GLY A 61 -25.35 -13.80 -5.86
CA GLY A 61 -25.29 -12.36 -5.57
C GLY A 61 -23.91 -11.84 -5.16
N ILE A 62 -22.81 -12.45 -5.65
CA ILE A 62 -21.42 -12.05 -5.38
C ILE A 62 -20.81 -11.20 -6.52
N SER A 63 -21.56 -10.23 -7.04
CA SER A 63 -21.13 -9.44 -8.22
C SER A 63 -20.18 -8.29 -7.90
N ARG A 64 -20.20 -7.76 -6.66
CA ARG A 64 -19.31 -6.66 -6.23
C ARG A 64 -18.11 -7.19 -5.45
N THR A 65 -16.96 -6.52 -5.57
CA THR A 65 -15.73 -6.87 -4.83
C THR A 65 -15.93 -6.90 -3.32
N SER A 66 -16.69 -5.95 -2.76
CA SER A 66 -16.99 -5.92 -1.32
C SER A 66 -17.78 -7.14 -0.86
N GLN A 67 -18.77 -7.57 -1.64
CA GLN A 67 -19.56 -8.78 -1.35
C GLN A 67 -18.71 -10.04 -1.44
N GLN A 68 -17.80 -10.11 -2.41
CA GLN A 68 -16.86 -11.22 -2.54
C GLN A 68 -15.94 -11.29 -1.31
N GLN A 69 -15.40 -10.15 -0.86
CA GLN A 69 -14.59 -10.09 0.37
C GLN A 69 -15.38 -10.52 1.60
N GLU A 70 -16.57 -9.99 1.81
CA GLU A 70 -17.45 -10.34 2.93
C GLU A 70 -17.78 -11.84 2.93
N THR A 71 -18.10 -12.40 1.76
CA THR A 71 -18.38 -13.83 1.60
C THR A 71 -17.16 -14.69 1.92
N THR A 72 -15.97 -14.26 1.47
CA THR A 72 -14.70 -14.89 1.80
C THR A 72 -14.47 -14.94 3.31
N PHE A 73 -14.66 -13.83 4.01
CA PHE A 73 -14.50 -13.76 5.46
C PHE A 73 -15.55 -14.58 6.19
N LEU A 74 -16.81 -14.54 5.75
CA LEU A 74 -17.90 -15.34 6.33
C LEU A 74 -17.61 -16.84 6.23
N MET A 75 -17.19 -17.32 5.06
CA MET A 75 -16.88 -18.74 4.86
C MET A 75 -15.71 -19.18 5.75
N ARG A 76 -14.71 -18.32 5.94
CA ARG A 76 -13.58 -18.58 6.86
C ARG A 76 -14.00 -18.57 8.32
N ASP A 77 -14.88 -17.65 8.72
CA ASP A 77 -15.43 -17.60 10.08
C ASP A 77 -16.24 -18.87 10.38
N VAL A 78 -17.07 -19.32 9.44
CA VAL A 78 -17.82 -20.58 9.56
C VAL A 78 -16.87 -21.77 9.67
N ALA A 79 -15.80 -21.83 8.86
CA ALA A 79 -14.80 -22.87 8.97
C ALA A 79 -14.06 -22.84 10.32
N ALA A 80 -13.75 -21.65 10.84
CA ALA A 80 -13.08 -21.45 12.12
C ALA A 80 -13.93 -21.85 13.34
N ARG A 81 -15.27 -21.82 13.25
CA ARG A 81 -16.17 -22.30 14.30
C ARG A 81 -16.10 -23.81 14.53
N TYR A 82 -15.54 -24.56 13.58
CA TYR A 82 -15.47 -26.02 13.60
C TYR A 82 -14.01 -26.50 13.46
N PRO A 83 -13.13 -26.16 14.42
CA PRO A 83 -11.70 -26.45 14.33
C PRO A 83 -11.41 -27.96 14.31
N ASP A 84 -12.26 -28.77 14.95
CA ASP A 84 -12.13 -30.23 15.03
C ASP A 84 -12.13 -30.91 13.64
N TYR A 85 -12.73 -30.26 12.63
CA TYR A 85 -12.86 -30.81 11.28
C TYR A 85 -11.85 -30.24 10.28
N ASN A 86 -10.97 -29.32 10.69
CA ASN A 86 -9.95 -28.69 9.84
C ASN A 86 -10.47 -28.27 8.44
N VAL A 87 -11.61 -27.58 8.42
CA VAL A 87 -12.29 -27.20 7.17
C VAL A 87 -11.51 -26.08 6.48
N THR A 88 -11.26 -26.24 5.18
CA THR A 88 -10.64 -25.20 4.35
C THR A 88 -11.58 -24.78 3.23
N THR A 89 -11.65 -23.47 2.95
CA THR A 89 -12.54 -22.89 1.93
C THR A 89 -11.76 -22.59 0.67
N PHE A 90 -12.25 -23.02 -0.51
CA PHE A 90 -11.53 -22.85 -1.78
C PHE A 90 -12.43 -22.46 -2.97
N MET A 91 -11.99 -21.45 -3.71
CA MET A 91 -12.32 -21.03 -5.10
C MET A 91 -11.11 -20.23 -5.57
N PRO A 92 -10.87 -20.22 -6.88
CA PRO A 92 -10.01 -19.25 -7.53
C PRO A 92 -10.22 -17.78 -7.11
N LEU A 93 -11.45 -17.35 -6.79
CA LEU A 93 -11.73 -15.95 -6.42
C LEU A 93 -11.16 -15.51 -5.06
N TRP A 94 -10.95 -16.44 -4.11
CA TRP A 94 -10.42 -16.09 -2.79
C TRP A 94 -9.05 -15.42 -2.86
N LEU A 95 -8.22 -15.80 -3.84
CA LEU A 95 -6.90 -15.20 -4.08
C LEU A 95 -6.99 -13.68 -4.34
N PHE A 96 -7.95 -13.27 -5.17
CA PHE A 96 -8.15 -11.85 -5.47
C PHE A 96 -8.76 -11.10 -4.27
N THR A 97 -9.71 -11.70 -3.56
CA THR A 97 -10.31 -11.06 -2.38
C THR A 97 -9.30 -10.82 -1.27
N ASP A 98 -8.36 -11.75 -1.10
CA ASP A 98 -7.27 -11.63 -0.12
C ASP A 98 -6.32 -10.49 -0.50
N GLN A 99 -5.96 -10.40 -1.78
CA GLN A 99 -5.16 -9.29 -2.28
C GLN A 99 -5.87 -7.96 -2.03
N TYR A 100 -7.16 -7.83 -2.39
CA TYR A 100 -7.93 -6.60 -2.19
C TYR A 100 -8.08 -6.23 -0.71
N ALA A 101 -8.20 -7.23 0.18
CA ALA A 101 -8.32 -6.99 1.61
C ALA A 101 -7.06 -6.32 2.20
N LEU A 102 -5.90 -6.58 1.58
CA LEU A 102 -4.63 -6.02 2.02
C LEU A 102 -4.30 -4.66 1.39
N VAL A 103 -4.95 -4.24 0.31
CA VAL A 103 -4.58 -3.00 -0.41
C VAL A 103 -4.71 -1.75 0.48
N ILE A 104 -5.89 -1.54 1.07
CA ILE A 104 -6.17 -0.37 1.92
C ILE A 104 -5.24 -0.30 3.15
N PRO A 105 -5.16 -1.35 4.01
CA PRO A 105 -4.31 -1.28 5.19
C PRO A 105 -2.84 -1.11 4.83
N ASN A 106 -2.36 -1.79 3.78
CA ASN A 106 -0.96 -1.64 3.35
C ASN A 106 -0.69 -0.24 2.80
N THR A 107 -1.62 0.36 2.06
CA THR A 107 -1.46 1.72 1.54
C THR A 107 -1.33 2.72 2.70
N ILE A 108 -2.22 2.65 3.69
CA ILE A 108 -2.17 3.53 4.86
C ILE A 108 -0.88 3.30 5.65
N GLN A 109 -0.52 2.05 5.92
CA GLN A 109 0.71 1.71 6.64
C GLN A 109 1.95 2.22 5.90
N ASN A 110 2.01 2.05 4.58
CA ASN A 110 3.13 2.52 3.76
C ASN A 110 3.24 4.04 3.75
N ILE A 111 2.11 4.76 3.65
CA ILE A 111 2.10 6.23 3.73
C ILE A 111 2.63 6.69 5.09
N VAL A 112 2.13 6.11 6.20
CA VAL A 112 2.56 6.49 7.55
C VAL A 112 4.04 6.20 7.78
N ILE A 113 4.51 5.01 7.39
CA ILE A 113 5.93 4.64 7.53
C ILE A 113 6.80 5.57 6.67
N ALA A 114 6.41 5.83 5.42
CA ALA A 114 7.17 6.69 4.52
C ALA A 114 7.26 8.13 5.06
N LEU A 115 6.14 8.70 5.55
CA LEU A 115 6.14 10.02 6.19
C LEU A 115 7.02 10.06 7.45
N ALA A 116 6.97 9.02 8.29
CA ALA A 116 7.80 8.94 9.49
C ALA A 116 9.30 8.88 9.15
N VAL A 117 9.68 8.04 8.19
CA VAL A 117 11.07 7.96 7.69
C VAL A 117 11.51 9.28 7.09
N MET A 118 10.62 9.97 6.36
CA MET A 118 10.92 11.28 5.79
C MET A 118 11.17 12.36 6.82
N ILE A 119 10.39 12.39 7.91
CA ILE A 119 10.65 13.30 9.03
C ILE A 119 12.03 13.01 9.62
N ALA A 120 12.38 11.73 9.81
CA ALA A 120 13.68 11.34 10.34
C ALA A 120 14.85 11.78 9.43
N ILE A 121 14.73 11.56 8.11
CA ILE A 121 15.73 11.99 7.13
C ILE A 121 15.83 13.52 7.09
N ALA A 122 14.70 14.24 7.11
CA ALA A 122 14.69 15.69 7.08
C ALA A 122 15.31 16.31 8.34
N ILE A 123 15.11 15.71 9.52
CA ILE A 123 15.78 16.11 10.77
C ILE A 123 17.29 15.84 10.69
N ALA A 124 17.70 14.70 10.10
CA ALA A 124 19.10 14.36 9.96
C ALA A 124 19.84 15.29 8.97
N LEU A 125 19.16 15.72 7.91
CA LEU A 125 19.76 16.56 6.86
C LEU A 125 19.74 18.06 7.20
N ILE A 126 18.75 18.53 7.98
CA ILE A 126 18.52 19.96 8.23
C ILE A 126 18.59 20.23 9.74
N PRO A 127 19.50 21.12 10.21
CA PRO A 127 19.64 21.46 11.63
C PRO A 127 18.44 22.20 12.27
N GLN A 128 17.30 22.30 11.57
CA GLN A 128 16.10 23.01 12.02
C GLN A 128 14.85 22.11 11.92
N PRO A 129 14.30 21.64 13.05
CA PRO A 129 13.20 20.66 13.06
C PRO A 129 11.88 21.21 12.50
N LEU A 130 11.67 22.54 12.54
CA LEU A 130 10.50 23.17 11.95
C LEU A 130 10.44 22.99 10.43
N CYS A 131 11.59 22.95 9.77
CA CYS A 131 11.68 22.75 8.33
C CYS A 131 11.24 21.32 7.95
N ALA A 132 11.68 20.33 8.72
CA ALA A 132 11.29 18.93 8.53
C ALA A 132 9.78 18.72 8.67
N PHE A 133 9.14 19.40 9.63
CA PHE A 133 7.68 19.34 9.80
C PHE A 133 6.94 19.88 8.56
N TRP A 134 7.34 21.04 8.04
CA TRP A 134 6.70 21.63 6.86
C TRP A 134 6.93 20.82 5.58
N VAL A 135 8.10 20.19 5.44
CA VAL A 135 8.38 19.25 4.35
C VAL A 135 7.45 18.03 4.44
N ALA A 136 7.32 17.42 5.61
CA ALA A 136 6.41 16.28 5.80
C ALA A 136 4.95 16.66 5.56
N PHE A 137 4.53 17.86 6.00
CA PHE A 137 3.19 18.38 5.72
C PHE A 137 2.95 18.60 4.23
N ALA A 138 3.95 19.11 3.49
CA ALA A 138 3.85 19.27 2.04
C ALA A 138 3.72 17.92 1.31
N ILE A 139 4.49 16.90 1.72
CA ILE A 139 4.41 15.54 1.17
C ILE A 139 3.02 14.94 1.45
N GLY A 140 2.54 15.01 2.69
CA GLY A 140 1.21 14.53 3.05
C GLY A 140 0.10 15.25 2.26
N SER A 141 0.24 16.56 2.02
CA SER A 141 -0.69 17.33 1.18
C SER A 141 -0.69 16.84 -0.28
N ILE A 142 0.47 16.47 -0.82
CA ILE A 142 0.57 15.90 -2.17
C ILE A 142 -0.16 14.56 -2.23
N ASP A 143 0.06 13.67 -1.27
CA ASP A 143 -0.59 12.35 -1.22
C ASP A 143 -2.11 12.46 -1.11
N VAL A 144 -2.60 13.34 -0.22
CA VAL A 144 -4.03 13.64 -0.10
C VAL A 144 -4.57 14.22 -1.40
N GLY A 145 -3.81 15.08 -2.07
CA GLY A 145 -4.14 15.61 -3.40
C GLY A 145 -4.28 14.50 -4.44
N VAL A 146 -3.31 13.60 -4.55
CA VAL A 146 -3.32 12.48 -5.50
C VAL A 146 -4.52 11.57 -5.24
N ILE A 147 -4.73 11.15 -3.98
CA ILE A 147 -5.87 10.31 -3.61
C ILE A 147 -7.20 11.04 -3.90
N GLY A 148 -7.29 12.33 -3.58
CA GLY A 148 -8.48 13.14 -3.84
C GLY A 148 -8.82 13.22 -5.32
N PHE A 149 -7.86 13.56 -6.17
CA PHE A 149 -8.07 13.65 -7.62
C PHE A 149 -8.29 12.28 -8.28
N MET A 150 -7.73 11.19 -7.73
CA MET A 150 -8.04 9.83 -8.19
C MET A 150 -9.54 9.52 -8.10
N THR A 151 -10.20 9.96 -7.02
CA THR A 151 -11.66 9.78 -6.88
C THR A 151 -12.44 10.56 -7.95
N LEU A 152 -11.99 11.77 -8.30
CA LEU A 152 -12.61 12.60 -9.35
C LEU A 152 -12.45 11.99 -10.75
N TRP A 153 -11.34 11.32 -11.01
CA TRP A 153 -11.08 10.61 -12.26
C TRP A 153 -11.63 9.18 -12.31
N SER A 154 -12.44 8.79 -11.31
CA SER A 154 -13.05 7.47 -11.20
C SER A 154 -12.03 6.33 -11.27
N VAL A 155 -10.85 6.54 -10.66
CA VAL A 155 -9.80 5.53 -10.52
C VAL A 155 -10.05 4.76 -9.23
N ASN A 156 -10.16 3.44 -9.31
CA ASN A 156 -10.34 2.61 -8.11
C ASN A 156 -9.02 2.45 -7.36
N LEU A 157 -9.12 2.33 -6.04
CA LEU A 157 -7.96 2.02 -5.20
C LEU A 157 -7.66 0.52 -5.26
N ASP A 158 -6.75 0.15 -6.14
CA ASP A 158 -6.24 -1.20 -6.36
C ASP A 158 -4.73 -1.30 -6.12
N ALA A 159 -4.15 -2.49 -6.29
CA ALA A 159 -2.72 -2.72 -6.08
C ALA A 159 -1.82 -1.86 -6.99
N ILE A 160 -2.28 -1.49 -8.19
CA ILE A 160 -1.51 -0.66 -9.12
C ILE A 160 -1.51 0.77 -8.62
N SER A 161 -2.69 1.28 -8.27
CA SER A 161 -2.85 2.62 -7.72
C SER A 161 -2.07 2.80 -6.41
N MET A 162 -2.02 1.76 -5.56
CA MET A 162 -1.18 1.72 -4.36
C MET A 162 0.30 1.93 -4.70
N ILE A 163 0.83 1.20 -5.70
CA ILE A 163 2.22 1.37 -6.14
C ILE A 163 2.46 2.79 -6.62
N THR A 164 1.52 3.37 -7.37
CA THR A 164 1.66 4.75 -7.88
C THR A 164 1.54 5.81 -6.80
N ILE A 165 0.74 5.58 -5.74
CA ILE A 165 0.70 6.45 -4.56
C ILE A 165 2.04 6.41 -3.83
N ILE A 166 2.63 5.23 -3.63
CA ILE A 166 3.95 5.10 -3.01
C ILE A 166 5.03 5.77 -3.86
N MET A 167 4.94 5.62 -5.20
CA MET A 167 5.82 6.31 -6.14
C MET A 167 5.66 7.84 -6.04
N SER A 168 4.44 8.35 -5.85
CA SER A 168 4.16 9.77 -5.62
C SER A 168 4.92 10.32 -4.42
N ILE A 169 4.99 9.57 -3.32
CA ILE A 169 5.80 9.94 -2.15
C ILE A 169 7.26 10.09 -2.56
N GLY A 170 7.80 9.14 -3.32
CA GLY A 170 9.18 9.17 -3.82
C GLY A 170 9.49 10.43 -4.64
N PHE A 171 8.63 10.79 -5.59
CA PHE A 171 8.81 12.02 -6.38
C PHE A 171 8.65 13.29 -5.53
N SER A 172 7.69 13.31 -4.62
CA SER A 172 7.45 14.45 -3.72
C SER A 172 8.65 14.74 -2.83
N VAL A 173 9.27 13.68 -2.32
CA VAL A 173 10.49 13.74 -1.50
C VAL A 173 11.66 14.32 -2.29
N ASP A 174 11.84 13.90 -3.54
CA ASP A 174 12.92 14.39 -4.39
C ASP A 174 12.86 15.92 -4.57
N TYR A 175 11.68 16.42 -4.98
CA TYR A 175 11.46 17.86 -5.13
C TYR A 175 11.68 18.60 -3.80
N ALA A 176 11.11 18.10 -2.71
CA ALA A 176 11.17 18.77 -1.42
C ALA A 176 12.59 18.78 -0.84
N ALA A 177 13.33 17.66 -0.92
CA ALA A 177 14.68 17.53 -0.40
C ALA A 177 15.65 18.45 -1.16
N HIS A 178 15.60 18.45 -2.50
CA HIS A 178 16.46 19.30 -3.31
C HIS A 178 16.22 20.78 -3.03
N ILE A 179 14.97 21.25 -3.08
CA ILE A 179 14.64 22.66 -2.83
C ILE A 179 15.01 23.07 -1.41
N THR A 180 14.73 22.24 -0.41
CA THR A 180 15.03 22.55 0.98
C THR A 180 16.54 22.58 1.23
N TYR A 181 17.29 21.64 0.67
CA TYR A 181 18.76 21.65 0.75
C TYR A 181 19.35 22.87 0.07
N GLY A 182 18.83 23.25 -1.11
CA GLY A 182 19.20 24.48 -1.80
C GLY A 182 18.93 25.72 -0.96
N TYR A 183 17.76 25.78 -0.30
CA TYR A 183 17.40 26.86 0.60
C TYR A 183 18.35 26.97 1.81
N VAL A 184 18.68 25.84 2.43
CA VAL A 184 19.57 25.80 3.59
C VAL A 184 21.02 26.17 3.21
N SER A 185 21.48 25.74 2.04
CA SER A 185 22.84 25.99 1.54
C SER A 185 23.03 27.38 0.91
N ALA A 186 21.94 28.08 0.63
CA ALA A 186 21.95 29.43 0.08
C ALA A 186 22.65 30.43 1.03
N LYS A 187 23.50 31.30 0.48
CA LYS A 187 24.34 32.25 1.24
C LYS A 187 23.63 33.57 1.55
N GLU A 188 22.45 33.78 0.98
CA GLU A 188 21.67 34.98 1.12
C GLU A 188 21.11 35.12 2.54
N THR A 189 21.09 36.34 3.07
CA THR A 189 20.62 36.62 4.44
C THR A 189 19.10 36.69 4.56
N THR A 190 18.41 37.05 3.47
CA THR A 190 16.95 37.17 3.44
C THR A 190 16.30 35.84 3.03
N PRO A 191 15.20 35.42 3.68
CA PRO A 191 14.48 34.20 3.29
C PRO A 191 14.03 34.20 1.82
N GLY A 192 13.61 35.36 1.30
CA GLY A 192 13.26 35.53 -0.12
C GLY A 192 14.46 35.34 -1.04
N GLY A 193 15.62 35.90 -0.70
CA GLY A 193 16.86 35.71 -1.46
C GLY A 193 17.32 34.26 -1.50
N ARG A 194 17.23 33.55 -0.36
CA ARG A 194 17.59 32.13 -0.28
C ARG A 194 16.72 31.26 -1.17
N ILE A 195 15.41 31.54 -1.22
CA ILE A 195 14.48 30.84 -2.10
C ILE A 195 14.74 31.17 -3.56
N ALA A 196 14.95 32.44 -3.89
CA ALA A 196 15.25 32.85 -5.26
C ALA A 196 16.52 32.17 -5.77
N SER A 197 17.55 32.06 -4.92
CA SER A 197 18.79 31.35 -5.22
C SER A 197 18.57 29.84 -5.37
N ALA A 198 17.81 29.22 -4.47
CA ALA A 198 17.49 27.79 -4.54
C ALA A 198 16.69 27.44 -5.80
N LEU A 199 15.62 28.19 -6.09
CA LEU A 199 14.81 28.02 -7.30
C LEU A 199 15.58 28.36 -8.57
N GLY A 200 16.48 29.35 -8.53
CA GLY A 200 17.32 29.72 -9.66
C GLY A 200 18.27 28.59 -10.10
N HIS A 201 18.82 27.86 -9.13
CA HIS A 201 19.73 26.75 -9.43
C HIS A 201 19.01 25.41 -9.66
N LEU A 202 17.92 25.13 -8.92
CA LEU A 202 17.30 23.80 -8.89
C LEU A 202 15.96 23.74 -9.62
N GLY A 203 15.28 24.87 -9.86
CA GLY A 203 13.96 24.87 -10.50
C GLY A 203 14.00 24.33 -11.93
N TRP A 204 14.98 24.73 -12.74
CA TRP A 204 15.09 24.23 -14.12
C TRP A 204 15.42 22.73 -14.22
N PRO A 205 16.44 22.20 -13.49
CA PRO A 205 16.69 20.76 -13.46
C PRO A 205 15.47 19.92 -13.02
N LEU A 206 14.77 20.35 -11.96
CA LEU A 206 13.62 19.60 -11.44
C LEU A 206 12.42 19.62 -12.39
N THR A 207 12.14 20.76 -13.04
CA THR A 207 11.08 20.85 -14.06
C THR A 207 11.39 20.01 -15.30
N GLN A 208 12.66 19.97 -15.74
CA GLN A 208 13.12 19.08 -16.81
C GLN A 208 12.91 17.61 -16.45
N GLY A 209 13.29 17.21 -15.22
CA GLY A 209 13.06 15.85 -14.72
C GLY A 209 11.57 15.48 -14.71
N ALA A 210 10.72 16.37 -14.22
CA ALA A 210 9.27 16.18 -14.23
C ALA A 210 8.71 16.03 -15.65
N LEU A 211 9.09 16.92 -16.57
CA LEU A 211 8.62 16.91 -17.96
C LEU A 211 9.04 15.63 -18.69
N SER A 212 10.29 15.17 -18.49
CA SER A 212 10.77 13.92 -19.08
C SER A 212 9.93 12.71 -18.66
N THR A 213 9.52 12.66 -17.39
CA THR A 213 8.69 11.58 -16.85
C THR A 213 7.26 11.67 -17.37
N ILE A 214 6.69 12.87 -17.50
CA ILE A 214 5.37 13.08 -18.13
C ILE A 214 5.38 12.61 -19.59
N ILE A 215 6.42 12.91 -20.36
CA ILE A 215 6.56 12.46 -21.75
C ILE A 215 6.67 10.93 -21.80
N ALA A 216 7.50 10.33 -20.93
CA ALA A 216 7.70 8.89 -20.87
C ALA A 216 6.39 8.14 -20.58
N VAL A 217 5.63 8.62 -19.60
CA VAL A 217 4.34 8.02 -19.21
C VAL A 217 3.25 8.36 -20.23
N GLY A 218 3.36 9.50 -20.93
CA GLY A 218 2.45 9.92 -22.00
C GLY A 218 2.28 8.90 -23.12
N VAL A 219 3.32 8.12 -23.43
CA VAL A 219 3.25 7.03 -24.43
C VAL A 219 2.22 5.96 -24.04
N LEU A 220 1.97 5.79 -22.74
CA LEU A 220 1.03 4.79 -22.20
C LEU A 220 -0.43 5.23 -22.27
N ALA A 221 -0.72 6.51 -22.55
CA ALA A 221 -2.07 7.07 -22.51
C ALA A 221 -3.06 6.38 -23.48
N ASN A 222 -2.57 5.93 -24.64
CA ASN A 222 -3.39 5.35 -25.70
C ASN A 222 -3.51 3.82 -25.63
N VAL A 223 -2.99 3.19 -24.58
CA VAL A 223 -3.07 1.72 -24.45
C VAL A 223 -4.46 1.34 -23.93
N PRO A 224 -5.22 0.45 -24.61
CA PRO A 224 -6.58 0.08 -24.23
C PRO A 224 -6.59 -0.96 -23.10
N SER A 225 -5.96 -0.63 -21.97
CA SER A 225 -5.93 -1.48 -20.77
C SER A 225 -6.20 -0.62 -19.54
N TYR A 226 -7.16 -1.06 -18.71
CA TYR A 226 -7.53 -0.38 -17.46
C TYR A 226 -6.31 -0.20 -16.54
N MET A 227 -5.46 -1.22 -16.43
CA MET A 227 -4.25 -1.20 -15.60
C MET A 227 -3.29 -0.10 -16.04
N ILE A 228 -3.05 0.01 -17.34
CA ILE A 228 -2.09 0.95 -17.93
C ILE A 228 -2.65 2.38 -17.88
N GLN A 229 -3.94 2.57 -18.15
CA GLN A 229 -4.58 3.88 -18.03
C GLN A 229 -4.62 4.38 -16.59
N THR A 230 -4.84 3.48 -15.62
CA THR A 230 -4.78 3.81 -14.20
C THR A 230 -3.39 4.26 -13.81
N PHE A 231 -2.35 3.52 -14.24
CA PHE A 231 -0.96 3.90 -14.02
C PHE A 231 -0.62 5.26 -14.65
N PHE A 232 -1.00 5.49 -15.92
CA PHE A 232 -0.80 6.77 -16.60
C PHE A 232 -1.43 7.93 -15.82
N LYS A 233 -2.73 7.82 -15.50
CA LYS A 233 -3.49 8.86 -14.80
C LYS A 233 -2.90 9.21 -13.45
N THR A 234 -2.57 8.21 -12.65
CA THR A 234 -2.06 8.39 -11.28
C THR A 234 -0.65 8.95 -11.27
N VAL A 235 0.25 8.47 -12.12
CA VAL A 235 1.63 9.00 -12.21
C VAL A 235 1.64 10.42 -12.77
N PHE A 236 0.83 10.70 -13.80
CA PHE A 236 0.67 12.06 -14.32
C PHE A 236 0.22 13.03 -13.22
N LEU A 237 -0.79 12.64 -12.46
CA LEU A 237 -1.32 13.41 -11.34
C LEU A 237 -0.28 13.64 -10.24
N ALA A 238 0.47 12.58 -9.87
CA ALA A 238 1.54 12.65 -8.87
C ALA A 238 2.62 13.67 -9.26
N ILE A 239 3.07 13.64 -10.52
CA ILE A 239 4.11 14.57 -10.99
C ILE A 239 3.57 16.01 -11.02
N VAL A 240 2.37 16.23 -11.56
CA VAL A 240 1.79 17.58 -11.66
C VAL A 240 1.59 18.20 -10.27
N ILE A 241 0.97 17.46 -9.35
CA ILE A 241 0.76 17.93 -7.97
C ILE A 241 2.09 18.09 -7.25
N GLY A 242 3.02 17.15 -7.43
CA GLY A 242 4.35 17.16 -6.84
C GLY A 242 5.18 18.37 -7.26
N VAL A 243 5.17 18.73 -8.55
CA VAL A 243 5.87 19.94 -9.06
C VAL A 243 5.24 21.21 -8.50
N ILE A 244 3.90 21.31 -8.50
CA ILE A 244 3.19 22.47 -7.93
C ILE A 244 3.54 22.64 -6.46
N HIS A 245 3.50 21.56 -5.68
CA HIS A 245 3.80 21.63 -4.26
C HIS A 245 5.29 21.84 -3.98
N GLY A 246 6.17 21.15 -4.71
CA GLY A 246 7.62 21.21 -4.52
C GLY A 246 8.25 22.53 -4.95
N LEU A 247 7.75 23.15 -6.03
CA LEU A 247 8.33 24.39 -6.59
C LEU A 247 7.57 25.66 -6.24
N ILE A 248 6.31 25.58 -5.80
CA ILE A 248 5.50 26.76 -5.46
C ILE A 248 5.13 26.74 -3.98
N PHE A 249 4.40 25.73 -3.53
CA PHE A 249 3.89 25.68 -2.16
C PHE A 249 5.01 25.65 -1.11
N LEU A 250 5.96 24.72 -1.27
CA LEU A 250 7.04 24.50 -0.31
C LEU A 250 7.95 25.74 -0.20
N PRO A 251 8.44 26.38 -1.29
CA PRO A 251 9.19 27.62 -1.18
C PRO A 251 8.44 28.72 -0.45
N VAL A 252 7.15 28.91 -0.74
CA VAL A 252 6.35 29.95 -0.06
C VAL A 252 6.26 29.68 1.44
N VAL A 253 5.97 28.43 1.83
CA VAL A 253 5.89 28.02 3.24
C VAL A 253 7.25 28.21 3.93
N LEU A 254 8.35 27.78 3.29
CA LEU A 254 9.70 27.99 3.82
C LEU A 254 10.03 29.49 3.99
N SER A 255 9.61 30.35 3.06
CA SER A 255 9.85 31.80 3.12
C SER A 255 9.19 32.45 4.33
N VAL A 256 7.95 32.04 4.59
CA VAL A 256 7.10 32.65 5.61
C VAL A 256 7.47 32.15 7.00
N PHE A 257 7.66 30.84 7.14
CA PHE A 257 7.81 30.19 8.45
C PHE A 257 9.26 29.94 8.85
N VAL A 258 10.19 29.77 7.90
CA VAL A 258 11.61 29.58 8.18
C VAL A 258 12.32 30.94 8.06
N ARG A 259 11.96 31.87 8.95
CA ARG A 259 12.69 33.14 9.06
C ARG A 259 13.95 32.93 9.88
N GLY A 260 15.06 32.70 9.18
CA GLY A 260 16.43 32.91 9.65
C GLY A 260 16.67 32.73 11.16
N SER A 261 16.47 31.53 11.70
CA SER A 261 17.12 31.17 12.97
C SER A 261 18.57 30.84 12.65
N CYS A 262 19.42 31.86 12.58
CA CYS A 262 20.86 31.68 12.69
C CYS A 262 21.14 31.05 14.06
N ILE A 263 21.27 29.72 14.08
CA ILE A 263 22.07 29.00 15.07
C ILE A 263 23.27 28.41 14.33
N LEU A 264 23.99 29.25 13.60
CA LEU A 264 25.44 29.15 13.61
C LEU A 264 25.88 30.41 14.32
N GLY A 265 26.39 30.25 15.54
CA GLY A 265 26.97 31.35 16.27
C GLY A 265 28.02 32.03 15.40
N ASP A 266 27.96 33.36 15.35
CA ASP A 266 29.12 34.16 15.00
C ASP A 266 30.26 33.71 15.92
N VAL A 267 31.17 32.89 15.39
CA VAL A 267 32.56 32.94 15.84
C VAL A 267 33.15 34.14 15.14
N SER A 268 32.80 35.33 15.66
CA SER A 268 33.59 36.53 15.46
C SER A 268 34.89 36.35 16.25
N LEU A 269 35.90 35.78 15.61
CA LEU A 269 37.30 36.15 15.86
C LEU A 269 37.62 37.13 14.72
N SER A 270 37.45 38.44 14.88
CA SER A 270 38.34 39.28 15.71
C SER A 270 39.80 38.83 15.62
N ASP A 271 40.32 38.65 14.42
CA ASP A 271 41.76 38.80 14.16
C ASP A 271 41.95 39.73 12.97
N SER A 272 41.68 41.01 13.21
CA SER A 272 42.38 42.08 12.52
C SER A 272 43.12 42.89 13.56
N LYS A 273 44.44 43.08 13.34
CA LYS A 273 45.38 43.94 14.08
C LYS A 273 46.03 43.30 15.32
N ILE A 274 47.16 42.60 15.11
CA ILE A 274 48.48 42.78 15.79
C ILE A 274 49.47 41.86 15.02
N VAL A 275 49.93 42.26 13.83
CA VAL A 275 51.27 41.94 13.26
C VAL A 275 51.53 42.98 12.18
N ASN A 276 51.75 44.22 12.59
CA ASN A 276 52.45 45.24 11.82
C ASN A 276 52.93 46.32 12.80
N SER A 277 53.91 45.93 13.61
CA SER A 277 54.81 46.83 14.34
C SER A 277 56.01 46.04 14.86
N LYS A 278 56.96 45.79 13.96
CA LYS A 278 58.41 46.02 14.12
C LYS A 278 59.15 45.44 12.92
#